data_AF-A0A259CU08-F1
#
_entry.id   AF-A0A259CU08-F1
#
_cell.length_a   1.000
_cell.length_b   1.000
_cell.length_c   1.000
_cell.angle_alpha   90.00
_cell.angle_beta   90.00
_cell.angle_gamma   90.00
#
_symmetry.space_group_name_H-M   'P 1'
#
loop_
_entity.id
_entity.type
_entity.pdbx_description
1 polymer ?
#
loop_
_entity_poly.entity_id
_entity_poly.type
_entity_poly.pdbx_seq_one_letter_code
_entity_poly.pdbx_strand_id
1 'polypeptide(L)'
;YAHASVGTLHVRPILDMRRDGAQKMRAVAEEASALVRKYKGAYSGEHGDGLCRGEWISWQFGPKITEALGEIKYAFDPKGLFNPGKIIDPPKMDDASNFRFPPSYKVIPLQPALDWSAWNVQNNPVTEETSAPGTGGDPAMGLAKAVEMCNNNGHCRKFDAEVMCPSYRVTRDEKHLTRGRANTLRLALSNQLDIKDESSPLGSDAIKEVMELCVSCKACRRECPTGVDMAKMKIEFLSAYKKRVGHSLRDLAVAYLPKYAPMISSIPGLPALLNLRNHISLIAKLQEKFMGISAQRSLPVWKSNNFWSNKKQNASYQFTAAELAHVDQHGNKGVVLLADTFNAYFEDENLRAALDVLKAAGYRVHIPQKNKSASNTVNTCSKEFCCGRTYLAAGMVDKAKASLDELVNHLAPYAEKGVPIIGLEPSCLFTLKDEALVMGF
;
A
#
# COMPACT_ATOMS: atom_id res chain seq x y z
N TYR A 1 3.82 3.38 -30.04
CA TYR A 1 2.52 2.88 -30.55
C TYR A 1 1.88 3.99 -31.39
N ALA A 2 0.79 3.73 -32.11
CA ALA A 2 0.21 4.71 -33.03
C ALA A 2 -1.30 4.53 -33.21
N HIS A 3 -2.00 5.62 -33.56
CA HIS A 3 -3.32 5.58 -34.17
C HIS A 3 -3.15 5.80 -35.69
N ALA A 4 -2.92 4.71 -36.41
CA ALA A 4 -2.58 4.76 -37.83
C ALA A 4 -3.68 5.42 -38.70
N SER A 5 -4.95 5.22 -38.34
CA SER A 5 -6.11 5.78 -39.07
C SER A 5 -6.14 7.31 -39.12
N VAL A 6 -5.50 7.98 -38.15
CA VAL A 6 -5.45 9.44 -38.03
C VAL A 6 -4.02 9.97 -38.12
N GLY A 7 -3.05 9.14 -38.53
CA GLY A 7 -1.66 9.54 -38.67
C GLY A 7 -0.95 9.96 -37.37
N THR A 8 -1.41 9.49 -36.20
CA THR A 8 -0.85 9.89 -34.91
C THR A 8 0.15 8.87 -34.39
N LEU A 9 1.41 9.28 -34.23
CA LEU A 9 2.48 8.48 -33.65
C LEU A 9 2.73 8.87 -32.19
N HIS A 10 2.70 7.88 -31.29
CA HIS A 10 3.04 8.05 -29.88
C HIS A 10 4.45 7.54 -29.62
N VAL A 11 5.38 8.48 -29.43
CA VAL A 11 6.78 8.23 -29.08
C VAL A 11 6.95 8.36 -27.56
N ARG A 12 7.49 7.32 -26.91
CA ARG A 12 7.72 7.28 -25.46
C ARG A 12 9.18 6.90 -25.18
N PRO A 13 10.10 7.87 -25.13
CA PRO A 13 11.47 7.58 -24.72
C PRO A 13 11.47 7.17 -23.24
N ILE A 14 12.22 6.12 -22.91
CA ILE A 14 12.42 5.67 -21.52
C ILE A 14 13.74 6.27 -21.04
N LEU A 15 13.65 7.33 -20.25
CA LEU A 15 14.80 8.12 -19.79
C LEU A 15 14.83 8.17 -18.26
N ASP A 16 16.03 8.14 -17.67
CA ASP A 16 16.21 8.42 -16.25
C ASP A 16 16.25 9.93 -16.01
N MET A 17 15.09 10.49 -15.63
CA MET A 17 14.91 11.91 -15.37
C MET A 17 15.64 12.43 -14.14
N ARG A 18 16.30 11.57 -13.35
CA ARG A 18 17.10 11.96 -12.18
C ARG A 18 18.56 12.30 -12.55
N ARG A 19 18.97 11.98 -13.77
CA ARG A 19 20.36 12.13 -14.25
C ARG A 19 20.38 13.07 -15.47
N ASP A 20 20.85 12.59 -16.61
CA ASP A 20 20.94 13.33 -17.87
C ASP A 20 19.67 13.26 -18.73
N GLY A 21 18.59 12.65 -18.21
CA GLY A 21 17.35 12.43 -18.95
C GLY A 21 16.71 13.72 -19.49
N ALA A 22 16.80 14.84 -18.77
CA ALA A 22 16.28 16.12 -19.25
C ALA A 22 16.97 16.61 -20.52
N GLN A 23 18.31 16.55 -20.57
CA GLN A 23 19.10 16.95 -21.74
C GLN A 23 18.80 16.04 -22.94
N LYS A 24 18.71 14.73 -22.70
CA LYS A 24 18.32 13.75 -23.73
C LYS A 24 16.89 14.01 -24.25
N MET A 25 15.96 14.32 -23.35
CA MET A 25 14.57 14.62 -23.72
C MET A 25 14.49 15.90 -24.56
N ARG A 26 15.28 16.93 -24.23
CA ARG A 26 15.41 18.16 -25.02
C ARG A 26 15.91 17.87 -26.44
N ALA A 27 16.99 17.11 -26.58
CA ALA A 27 17.53 16.73 -27.89
C ALA A 27 16.50 15.94 -28.73
N VAL A 28 15.83 14.96 -28.11
CA VAL A 28 14.74 14.20 -28.74
C VAL A 28 13.59 15.12 -29.17
N ALA A 29 13.21 16.10 -28.35
CA ALA A 29 12.15 17.06 -28.66
C ALA A 29 12.52 17.96 -29.85
N GLU A 30 13.76 18.46 -29.90
CA GLU A 30 14.25 19.28 -31.01
C GLU A 30 14.29 18.49 -32.33
N GLU A 31 14.88 17.29 -32.33
CA GLU A 31 14.92 16.41 -33.51
C GLU A 31 13.52 16.02 -33.98
N ALA A 32 12.64 15.63 -33.05
CA ALA A 32 11.25 15.30 -33.37
C ALA A 32 10.49 16.49 -33.96
N SER A 33 10.66 17.70 -33.40
CA SER A 33 10.02 18.91 -33.92
C SER A 33 10.48 19.24 -35.34
N ALA A 34 11.78 19.09 -35.64
CA ALA A 34 12.33 19.31 -36.97
C ALA A 34 11.79 18.30 -38.00
N LEU A 35 11.65 17.03 -37.61
CA LEU A 35 11.05 15.99 -38.46
C LEU A 35 9.57 16.27 -38.72
N VAL A 36 8.80 16.60 -37.68
CA VAL A 36 7.39 16.98 -37.82
C VAL A 36 7.25 18.18 -38.76
N ARG A 37 8.13 19.19 -38.65
CA ARG A 37 8.18 20.33 -39.58
C ARG A 37 8.37 19.89 -41.02
N LYS A 38 9.40 19.05 -41.26
CA LYS A 38 9.77 18.57 -42.59
C LYS A 38 8.60 17.88 -43.28
N TYR A 39 7.82 17.10 -42.51
CA TYR A 39 6.66 16.37 -43.01
C TYR A 39 5.33 17.11 -42.84
N LYS A 40 5.36 18.40 -42.46
CA LYS A 40 4.17 19.27 -42.31
C LYS A 40 3.12 18.70 -41.33
N GLY A 41 3.57 18.02 -40.29
CA GLY A 41 2.71 17.46 -39.24
C GLY A 41 2.42 18.45 -38.11
N ALA A 42 1.69 17.96 -37.10
CA ALA A 42 1.44 18.65 -35.83
C ALA A 42 2.32 18.07 -34.71
N TYR A 43 3.06 18.91 -34.00
CA TYR A 43 3.97 18.46 -32.93
C TYR A 43 3.24 17.96 -31.68
N SER A 44 2.02 18.44 -31.46
CA SER A 44 1.07 17.89 -30.50
C SER A 44 -0.22 17.53 -31.23
N GLY A 45 -0.56 16.23 -31.26
CA GLY A 45 -1.75 15.71 -31.94
C GLY A 45 -2.98 15.56 -31.03
N GLU A 46 -2.80 15.03 -29.82
CA GLU A 46 -3.91 14.69 -28.90
C GLU A 46 -3.72 15.25 -27.47
N HIS A 47 -2.49 15.25 -26.95
CA HIS A 47 -2.23 15.52 -25.54
C HIS A 47 -2.12 17.03 -25.19
N GLY A 48 -2.20 17.92 -26.18
CA GLY A 48 -2.01 19.37 -26.02
C GLY A 48 -0.54 19.76 -25.76
N ASP A 49 -0.29 21.06 -25.62
CA ASP A 49 1.08 21.58 -25.53
C ASP A 49 1.57 21.76 -24.09
N GLY A 50 0.79 22.48 -23.27
CA GLY A 50 1.07 22.71 -21.86
C GLY A 50 2.44 23.36 -21.60
N LEU A 51 3.12 22.92 -20.53
CA LEU A 51 4.51 23.32 -20.23
C LEU A 51 5.50 22.60 -21.15
N CYS A 52 5.26 21.31 -21.42
CA CYS A 52 6.25 20.45 -22.06
C CYS A 52 6.49 20.75 -23.54
N ARG A 53 5.54 21.39 -24.23
CA ARG A 53 5.66 21.69 -25.67
C ARG A 53 5.38 23.16 -26.02
N GLY A 54 5.06 24.00 -25.03
CA GLY A 54 4.73 25.40 -25.25
C GLY A 54 5.80 26.15 -26.05
N GLU A 55 7.07 25.87 -25.79
CA GLU A 55 8.23 26.50 -26.47
C GLU A 55 8.19 26.34 -28.01
N TRP A 56 7.49 25.31 -28.52
CA TRP A 56 7.40 25.00 -29.95
C TRP A 56 6.18 25.63 -30.65
N ILE A 57 5.25 26.27 -29.92
CA ILE A 57 4.02 26.81 -30.52
C ILE A 57 4.34 27.89 -31.56
N SER A 58 5.24 28.82 -31.23
CA SER A 58 5.63 29.90 -32.15
C SER A 58 6.25 29.38 -33.43
N TRP A 59 7.09 28.35 -33.33
CA TRP A 59 7.67 27.69 -34.51
C TRP A 59 6.59 26.99 -35.36
N GLN A 60 5.60 26.33 -34.75
CA GLN A 60 4.57 25.56 -35.45
C GLN A 60 3.55 26.44 -36.18
N PHE A 61 3.07 27.52 -35.56
CA PHE A 61 2.00 28.37 -36.09
C PHE A 61 2.50 29.71 -36.67
N GLY A 62 3.73 30.09 -36.35
CA GLY A 62 4.32 31.36 -36.76
C GLY A 62 3.94 32.54 -35.86
N PRO A 63 4.60 33.69 -36.05
CA PRO A 63 4.51 34.83 -35.13
C PRO A 63 3.11 35.44 -35.05
N LYS A 64 2.41 35.61 -36.19
CA LYS A 64 1.08 36.24 -36.22
C LYS A 64 0.02 35.48 -35.41
N ILE A 65 0.00 34.15 -35.55
CA ILE A 65 -0.97 33.33 -34.81
C ILE A 65 -0.60 33.31 -33.33
N THR A 66 0.69 33.25 -33.01
CA THR A 66 1.17 33.28 -31.63
C THR A 66 0.80 34.59 -30.92
N GLU A 67 0.95 35.72 -31.60
CA GLU A 67 0.51 37.04 -31.13
C GLU A 67 -0.99 37.07 -30.85
N ALA A 68 -1.81 36.60 -31.79
CA ALA A 68 -3.26 36.52 -31.61
C ALA A 68 -3.67 35.62 -30.43
N LEU A 69 -3.00 34.49 -30.22
CA LEU A 69 -3.24 33.64 -29.04
C LEU A 69 -2.87 34.38 -27.74
N GLY A 70 -1.81 35.19 -27.77
CA GLY A 70 -1.43 36.09 -26.68
C GLY A 70 -2.50 37.14 -26.39
N GLU A 71 -2.98 37.85 -27.41
CA GLU A 71 -4.06 38.85 -27.27
C GLU A 71 -5.31 38.24 -26.64
N ILE A 72 -5.73 37.05 -27.10
CA ILE A 72 -6.85 36.32 -26.51
C ILE A 72 -6.56 36.02 -25.03
N LYS A 73 -5.39 35.48 -24.71
CA LYS A 73 -4.99 35.17 -23.33
C LYS A 73 -5.07 36.42 -22.43
N TYR A 74 -4.53 37.54 -22.88
CA TYR A 74 -4.49 38.78 -22.10
C TYR A 74 -5.84 39.48 -21.99
N ALA A 75 -6.71 39.34 -22.99
CA ALA A 75 -8.08 39.85 -22.92
C ALA A 75 -8.93 39.10 -21.88
N PHE A 76 -8.81 37.77 -21.82
CA PHE A 76 -9.59 36.93 -20.90
C PHE A 76 -8.95 36.76 -19.52
N ASP A 77 -7.63 36.92 -19.39
CA ASP A 77 -6.88 36.75 -18.15
C ASP A 77 -5.79 37.83 -17.99
N PRO A 78 -6.20 39.11 -17.82
CA PRO A 78 -5.27 40.24 -17.73
C PRO A 78 -4.36 40.18 -16.50
N LYS A 79 -4.71 39.37 -15.49
CA LYS A 79 -3.92 39.16 -14.26
C LYS A 79 -3.07 37.89 -14.31
N GLY A 80 -3.15 37.09 -15.38
CA GLY A 80 -2.35 35.88 -15.55
C GLY A 80 -2.65 34.76 -14.54
N LEU A 81 -3.88 34.67 -14.02
CA LEU A 81 -4.25 33.70 -12.99
C LEU A 81 -4.61 32.32 -13.58
N PHE A 82 -5.05 32.27 -14.83
CA PHE A 82 -5.54 31.05 -15.46
C PHE A 82 -4.39 30.27 -16.09
N ASN A 83 -3.75 29.42 -15.28
CA ASN A 83 -2.73 28.48 -15.73
C ASN A 83 -1.51 29.15 -16.39
N PRO A 84 -0.80 30.05 -15.66
CA PRO A 84 0.29 30.87 -16.21
C PRO A 84 1.43 30.05 -16.81
N GLY A 85 2.13 30.66 -17.77
CA GLY A 85 3.33 30.13 -18.42
C GLY A 85 3.08 28.85 -19.23
N LYS A 86 1.87 28.63 -19.71
CA LYS A 86 1.52 27.48 -20.55
C LYS A 86 0.87 27.98 -21.82
N ILE A 87 1.32 27.43 -22.95
CA ILE A 87 0.96 27.85 -24.31
C ILE A 87 1.49 29.25 -24.62
N ILE A 88 1.13 30.25 -23.81
CA ILE A 88 1.59 31.64 -23.91
C ILE A 88 2.68 31.89 -22.87
N ASP A 89 3.76 32.52 -23.33
CA ASP A 89 4.98 32.81 -22.59
C ASP A 89 5.47 31.64 -21.72
N PRO A 90 5.65 30.45 -22.31
CA PRO A 90 6.10 29.29 -21.57
C PRO A 90 7.58 29.43 -21.17
N PRO A 91 7.99 28.86 -20.02
CA PRO A 91 9.40 28.69 -19.74
C PRO A 91 10.03 27.74 -20.77
N LYS A 92 11.36 27.67 -20.77
CA LYS A 92 12.07 26.64 -21.54
C LYS A 92 11.60 25.25 -21.11
N MET A 93 11.48 24.32 -22.06
CA MET A 93 11.07 22.94 -21.81
C MET A 93 11.91 22.29 -20.69
N ASP A 94 13.20 22.60 -20.71
CA ASP A 94 14.22 22.07 -19.82
C ASP A 94 14.54 23.00 -18.63
N ASP A 95 13.63 23.92 -18.30
CA ASP A 95 13.72 24.72 -17.08
C ASP A 95 13.63 23.80 -15.84
N ALA A 96 14.77 23.62 -15.20
CA ALA A 96 14.96 22.75 -14.04
C ALA A 96 14.08 23.12 -12.84
N SER A 97 13.60 24.37 -12.74
CA SER A 97 12.68 24.80 -11.67
C SER A 97 11.32 24.11 -11.74
N ASN A 98 10.93 23.62 -12.93
CA ASN A 98 9.67 22.92 -13.15
C ASN A 98 9.81 21.39 -13.07
N PHE A 99 11.02 20.86 -12.86
CA PHE A 99 11.23 19.43 -12.81
C PHE A 99 10.78 18.84 -11.48
N ARG A 100 10.07 17.72 -11.58
CA ARG A 100 9.75 16.89 -10.42
C ARG A 100 11.01 16.44 -9.66
N PHE A 101 12.06 16.14 -10.41
CA PHE A 101 13.39 15.79 -9.91
C PHE A 101 14.32 16.96 -10.25
N PRO A 102 14.51 17.94 -9.35
CA PRO A 102 15.46 19.01 -9.59
C PRO A 102 16.89 18.46 -9.66
N PRO A 103 17.87 19.20 -10.23
CA PRO A 103 19.27 18.79 -10.24
C PRO A 103 19.87 18.51 -8.85
N SER A 104 19.30 19.12 -7.80
CA SER A 104 19.66 18.89 -6.40
C SER A 104 19.00 17.65 -5.79
N TYR A 105 18.13 16.93 -6.53
CA TYR A 105 17.42 15.76 -6.03
C TYR A 105 18.41 14.67 -5.62
N LYS A 106 18.42 14.35 -4.32
CA LYS A 106 19.26 13.30 -3.78
C LYS A 106 18.48 12.49 -2.77
N VAL A 107 18.39 11.19 -3.01
CA VAL A 107 17.77 10.26 -2.06
C VAL A 107 18.66 10.13 -0.83
N ILE A 108 18.07 10.23 0.36
CA ILE A 108 18.78 10.04 1.63
C ILE A 108 19.01 8.54 1.89
N PRO A 109 20.16 8.15 2.46
CA PRO A 109 20.36 6.77 2.92
C PRO A 109 19.33 6.40 3.99
N LEU A 110 18.69 5.24 3.84
CA LEU A 110 17.70 4.75 4.79
C LEU A 110 17.68 3.21 4.75
N GLN A 111 17.65 2.60 5.94
CA GLN A 111 17.40 1.16 6.07
C GLN A 111 15.90 0.92 6.36
N PRO A 112 15.12 0.41 5.40
CA PRO A 112 13.71 0.09 5.63
C PRO A 112 13.55 -1.14 6.53
N ALA A 113 12.39 -1.23 7.20
CA ALA A 113 11.99 -2.36 8.04
C ALA A 113 11.49 -3.56 7.21
N LEU A 114 10.89 -3.29 6.06
CA LEU A 114 10.49 -4.28 5.06
C LEU A 114 11.58 -4.45 3.99
N ASP A 115 11.57 -5.59 3.29
CA ASP A 115 12.42 -5.81 2.14
C ASP A 115 11.84 -5.11 0.88
N TRP A 116 12.62 -4.19 0.33
CA TRP A 116 12.32 -3.47 -0.92
C TRP A 116 13.32 -3.80 -2.03
N SER A 117 14.14 -4.85 -1.86
CA SER A 117 15.20 -5.25 -2.79
C SER A 117 14.71 -5.44 -4.23
N ALA A 118 13.48 -5.94 -4.42
CA ALA A 118 12.85 -6.09 -5.73
C ALA A 118 12.64 -4.77 -6.48
N TRP A 119 12.54 -3.64 -5.77
CA TRP A 119 12.53 -2.30 -6.35
C TRP A 119 13.93 -1.71 -6.51
N ASN A 120 14.90 -2.25 -5.77
CA ASN A 120 16.31 -1.86 -5.89
C ASN A 120 16.99 -2.63 -7.02
N VAL A 121 16.56 -2.39 -8.26
CA VAL A 121 17.11 -2.99 -9.48
C VAL A 121 17.47 -1.94 -10.52
N GLN A 122 18.31 -2.29 -11.48
CA GLN A 122 18.49 -1.56 -12.73
C GLN A 122 17.65 -2.24 -13.81
N ASN A 123 17.06 -1.45 -14.71
CA ASN A 123 16.33 -1.96 -15.86
C ASN A 123 16.99 -1.43 -17.13
N ASN A 124 17.31 -2.32 -18.06
CA ASN A 124 17.71 -1.92 -19.40
C ASN A 124 16.45 -1.63 -20.25
N PRO A 125 16.19 -0.37 -20.64
CA PRO A 125 14.97 -0.02 -21.36
C PRO A 125 14.87 -0.62 -22.78
N VAL A 126 15.96 -1.19 -23.31
CA VAL A 126 16.01 -1.80 -24.64
C VAL A 126 15.79 -3.32 -24.56
N THR A 127 16.44 -4.00 -23.61
CA THR A 127 16.32 -5.46 -23.46
C THR A 127 15.24 -5.88 -22.48
N GLU A 128 14.71 -4.95 -21.68
CA GLU A 128 13.79 -5.17 -20.57
C GLU A 128 14.37 -6.04 -19.43
N GLU A 129 15.67 -6.34 -19.49
CA GLU A 129 16.35 -7.12 -18.47
C GLU A 129 16.50 -6.31 -17.18
N THR A 130 16.06 -6.91 -16.08
CA THR A 130 16.23 -6.37 -14.73
C THR A 130 17.41 -7.03 -14.04
N SER A 131 18.28 -6.24 -13.44
CA SER A 131 19.35 -6.75 -12.59
C SER A 131 18.81 -7.44 -11.32
N ALA A 132 19.65 -8.22 -10.64
CA ALA A 132 19.24 -8.92 -9.42
C ALA A 132 18.73 -7.96 -8.32
N PRO A 133 17.77 -8.38 -7.48
CA PRO A 133 17.29 -7.57 -6.36
C PRO A 133 18.44 -7.02 -5.49
N GLY A 134 18.35 -5.75 -5.09
CA GLY A 134 19.38 -5.08 -4.28
C GLY A 134 20.51 -4.39 -5.06
N THR A 135 20.62 -4.59 -6.38
CA THR A 135 21.72 -4.06 -7.20
C THR A 135 21.44 -2.68 -7.84
N GLY A 136 20.28 -2.10 -7.56
CA GLY A 136 19.81 -0.86 -8.17
C GLY A 136 20.45 0.43 -7.66
N GLY A 137 21.30 0.38 -6.63
CA GLY A 137 21.97 1.56 -6.07
C GLY A 137 21.04 2.61 -5.45
N ASP A 138 19.81 2.24 -5.09
CA ASP A 138 18.91 3.11 -4.31
C ASP A 138 19.43 3.21 -2.86
N PRO A 139 19.81 4.40 -2.35
CA PRO A 139 20.24 4.58 -0.96
C PRO A 139 19.18 4.20 0.08
N ALA A 140 17.90 4.17 -0.30
CA ALA A 140 16.79 3.71 0.54
C ALA A 140 16.44 2.23 0.31
N MET A 141 17.39 1.44 -0.22
CA MET A 141 17.28 -0.01 -0.42
C MET A 141 16.08 -0.44 -1.29
N GLY A 142 15.62 0.43 -2.18
CA GLY A 142 14.51 0.21 -3.11
C GLY A 142 13.23 0.96 -2.75
N LEU A 143 13.11 1.47 -1.53
CA LEU A 143 11.92 2.22 -1.10
C LEU A 143 11.73 3.50 -1.92
N ALA A 144 12.80 4.24 -2.22
CA ALA A 144 12.68 5.48 -2.98
C ALA A 144 12.23 5.20 -4.41
N LYS A 145 12.81 4.18 -5.06
CA LYS A 145 12.37 3.73 -6.40
C LYS A 145 10.90 3.30 -6.42
N ALA A 146 10.45 2.59 -5.39
CA ALA A 146 9.04 2.20 -5.26
C ALA A 146 8.10 3.41 -5.12
N VAL A 147 8.52 4.45 -4.37
CA VAL A 147 7.76 5.70 -4.23
C VAL A 147 7.74 6.51 -5.53
N GLU A 148 8.86 6.54 -6.25
CA GLU A 148 9.03 7.25 -7.54
C GLU A 148 8.16 6.69 -8.66
N MET A 149 7.76 5.42 -8.57
CA MET A 149 6.89 4.74 -9.53
C MET A 149 5.50 5.42 -9.70
N CYS A 150 5.05 6.19 -8.71
CA CYS A 150 3.92 7.09 -8.92
C CYS A 150 4.26 8.09 -10.03
N ASN A 151 3.63 8.04 -11.19
CA ASN A 151 3.86 8.98 -12.31
C ASN A 151 3.03 10.28 -12.22
N ASN A 152 2.41 10.55 -11.07
CA ASN A 152 1.58 11.72 -10.79
C ASN A 152 0.28 11.85 -11.63
N ASN A 153 -0.14 10.77 -12.31
CA ASN A 153 -1.43 10.75 -12.98
C ASN A 153 -2.59 11.03 -12.01
N GLY A 154 -3.66 11.65 -12.51
CA GLY A 154 -4.83 12.02 -11.73
C GLY A 154 -5.83 10.90 -11.48
N HIS A 155 -5.53 9.63 -11.81
CA HIS A 155 -6.50 8.54 -11.73
C HIS A 155 -7.03 8.35 -10.30
N CYS A 156 -6.21 8.60 -9.28
CA CYS A 156 -6.61 8.55 -7.87
C CYS A 156 -7.57 9.67 -7.42
N ARG A 157 -7.97 10.60 -8.32
CA ARG A 157 -9.01 11.62 -8.07
C ARG A 157 -10.41 11.18 -8.48
N LYS A 158 -10.55 10.02 -9.14
CA LYS A 158 -11.83 9.58 -9.69
C LYS A 158 -12.87 9.30 -8.59
N PHE A 159 -14.14 9.41 -8.99
CA PHE A 159 -15.33 9.20 -8.14
C PHE A 159 -16.21 8.06 -8.64
N ASP A 160 -15.65 7.19 -9.49
CA ASP A 160 -16.35 6.01 -9.99
C ASP A 160 -16.66 5.02 -8.85
N ALA A 161 -17.33 3.92 -9.19
CA ALA A 161 -17.74 2.89 -8.25
C ALA A 161 -16.57 2.11 -7.61
N GLU A 162 -15.32 2.43 -7.95
CA GLU A 162 -14.13 1.77 -7.42
C GLU A 162 -13.75 2.27 -6.02
N VAL A 163 -12.73 1.65 -5.41
CA VAL A 163 -12.41 1.81 -3.99
C VAL A 163 -11.36 2.92 -3.77
N MET A 164 -10.45 3.15 -4.73
CA MET A 164 -9.35 4.13 -4.62
C MET A 164 -9.84 5.57 -4.86
N CYS A 165 -9.58 6.56 -4.00
CA CYS A 165 -9.08 6.56 -2.63
C CYS A 165 -10.21 7.01 -1.69
N PRO A 166 -10.61 6.23 -0.67
CA PRO A 166 -11.77 6.60 0.15
C PRO A 166 -11.54 7.87 0.96
N SER A 167 -10.31 8.08 1.45
CA SER A 167 -9.92 9.28 2.19
C SER A 167 -10.04 10.57 1.37
N TYR A 168 -9.66 10.55 0.09
CA TYR A 168 -9.83 11.70 -0.80
C TYR A 168 -11.30 11.94 -1.12
N ARG A 169 -12.10 10.87 -1.31
CA ARG A 169 -13.53 11.02 -1.61
C ARG A 169 -14.28 11.77 -0.50
N VAL A 170 -13.87 11.56 0.74
CA VAL A 170 -14.39 12.26 1.92
C VAL A 170 -13.80 13.66 2.06
N THR A 171 -12.47 13.79 2.04
CA THR A 171 -11.80 15.05 2.40
C THR A 171 -11.66 16.05 1.26
N ARG A 172 -11.68 15.59 0.01
CA ARG A 172 -11.37 16.37 -1.21
C ARG A 172 -10.00 17.04 -1.21
N ASP A 173 -9.13 16.68 -0.28
CA ASP A 173 -7.77 17.22 -0.14
C ASP A 173 -6.78 16.31 -0.88
N GLU A 174 -6.06 16.92 -1.82
CA GLU A 174 -5.04 16.30 -2.67
C GLU A 174 -4.00 15.51 -1.87
N LYS A 175 -3.68 15.90 -0.63
CA LYS A 175 -2.70 15.16 0.18
C LYS A 175 -3.19 13.77 0.59
N HIS A 176 -4.51 13.53 0.59
CA HIS A 176 -5.13 12.28 1.05
C HIS A 176 -5.40 11.24 -0.06
N LEU A 177 -4.92 11.45 -1.28
CA LEU A 177 -4.95 10.46 -2.37
C LEU A 177 -3.55 9.85 -2.63
N THR A 178 -3.49 8.83 -3.48
CA THR A 178 -2.25 8.08 -3.75
C THR A 178 -1.10 8.96 -4.21
N ARG A 179 -1.32 9.88 -5.18
CA ARG A 179 -0.22 10.71 -5.70
C ARG A 179 0.25 11.78 -4.72
N GLY A 180 -0.64 12.34 -3.92
CA GLY A 180 -0.31 13.23 -2.80
C GLY A 180 0.62 12.54 -1.81
N ARG A 181 0.20 11.38 -1.29
CA ARG A 181 1.00 10.56 -0.38
C ARG A 181 2.35 10.15 -0.95
N ALA A 182 2.38 9.68 -2.20
CA ALA A 182 3.62 9.29 -2.85
C ALA A 182 4.56 10.48 -3.05
N ASN A 183 4.05 11.66 -3.41
CA ASN A 183 4.88 12.86 -3.52
C ASN A 183 5.39 13.34 -2.16
N THR A 184 4.59 13.30 -1.10
CA THR A 184 5.06 13.63 0.25
C THR A 184 6.17 12.67 0.70
N LEU A 185 6.01 11.36 0.47
CA LEU A 185 7.08 10.38 0.74
C LEU A 185 8.34 10.68 -0.08
N ARG A 186 8.20 10.98 -1.38
CA ARG A 186 9.32 11.32 -2.25
C ARG A 186 10.08 12.54 -1.73
N LEU A 187 9.36 13.60 -1.37
CA LEU A 187 9.95 14.82 -0.83
C LEU A 187 10.68 14.53 0.49
N ALA A 188 10.11 13.69 1.36
CA ALA A 188 10.77 13.28 2.60
C ALA A 188 12.04 12.46 2.37
N LEU A 189 11.99 11.48 1.46
CA LEU A 189 13.12 10.62 1.11
C LEU A 189 14.22 11.35 0.32
N SER A 190 14.01 12.63 -0.01
CA SER A 190 14.99 13.47 -0.72
C SER A 190 15.30 14.78 -0.02
N ASN A 191 14.97 14.88 1.28
CA ASN A 191 15.21 16.06 2.12
C ASN A 191 14.64 17.38 1.55
N GLN A 192 13.48 17.30 0.88
CA GLN A 192 12.76 18.44 0.30
C GLN A 192 11.50 18.84 1.10
N LEU A 193 11.25 18.19 2.23
CA LEU A 193 10.25 18.66 3.18
C LEU A 193 10.95 19.49 4.25
N ASP A 194 10.34 20.62 4.63
CA ASP A 194 10.74 21.40 5.80
C ASP A 194 10.33 20.63 7.07
N ILE A 195 11.16 19.65 7.45
CA ILE A 195 10.92 18.81 8.61
C ILE A 195 11.71 19.40 9.78
N LYS A 196 11.00 19.79 10.84
CA LYS A 196 11.60 20.35 12.06
C LYS A 196 12.46 19.37 12.87
N ASP A 197 12.43 18.09 12.52
CA ASP A 197 13.07 16.99 13.22
C ASP A 197 13.76 16.05 12.21
N GLU A 198 15.08 16.21 12.08
CA GLU A 198 15.91 15.47 11.12
C GLU A 198 16.14 14.00 11.52
N SER A 199 15.73 13.59 12.73
CA SER A 199 16.01 12.24 13.25
C SER A 199 15.28 11.11 12.51
N SER A 200 14.17 11.41 11.84
CA SER A 200 13.44 10.45 11.02
C SER A 200 12.63 11.13 9.92
N PRO A 201 13.23 11.38 8.74
CA PRO A 201 12.53 12.02 7.63
C PRO A 201 11.29 11.23 7.20
N LEU A 202 11.37 9.89 7.19
CA LEU A 202 10.25 8.97 6.93
C LEU A 202 9.21 8.94 8.08
N GLY A 203 9.62 9.21 9.32
CA GLY A 203 8.76 9.22 10.51
C GLY A 203 8.27 10.60 10.93
N SER A 204 8.23 11.57 10.02
CA SER A 204 7.85 12.96 10.30
C SER A 204 6.33 13.17 10.45
N ASP A 205 5.94 14.25 11.13
CA ASP A 205 4.52 14.60 11.30
C ASP A 205 3.88 15.04 9.97
N ALA A 206 4.65 15.60 9.04
CA ALA A 206 4.20 15.89 7.68
C ALA A 206 3.74 14.63 6.93
N ILE A 207 4.46 13.51 7.08
CA ILE A 207 4.02 12.23 6.50
C ILE A 207 2.83 11.66 7.28
N LYS A 208 2.78 11.81 8.61
CA LYS A 208 1.61 11.41 9.39
C LYS A 208 0.34 12.05 8.85
N GLU A 209 0.37 13.35 8.58
CA GLU A 209 -0.79 14.09 8.07
C GLU A 209 -1.37 13.46 6.80
N VAL A 210 -0.53 12.99 5.88
CA VAL A 210 -1.00 12.38 4.61
C VAL A 210 -1.34 10.89 4.75
N MET A 211 -0.72 10.18 5.70
CA MET A 211 -0.85 8.72 5.88
C MET A 211 -1.92 8.30 6.88
N GLU A 212 -2.27 9.15 7.84
CA GLU A 212 -3.15 8.79 8.97
C GLU A 212 -4.51 8.29 8.50
N LEU A 213 -5.11 8.96 7.50
CA LEU A 213 -6.39 8.58 6.92
C LEU A 213 -6.31 7.44 5.88
N CYS A 214 -5.11 6.93 5.56
CA CYS A 214 -4.99 5.78 4.67
C CYS A 214 -5.47 4.52 5.40
N VAL A 215 -6.50 3.85 4.88
CA VAL A 215 -7.05 2.64 5.51
C VAL A 215 -6.31 1.34 5.13
N SER A 216 -5.23 1.44 4.35
CA SER A 216 -4.45 0.28 3.86
C SER A 216 -5.28 -0.76 3.09
N CYS A 217 -6.31 -0.33 2.34
CA CYS A 217 -7.19 -1.22 1.58
C CYS A 217 -6.55 -1.86 0.34
N LYS A 218 -5.32 -1.47 -0.03
CA LYS A 218 -4.60 -1.92 -1.24
C LYS A 218 -5.30 -1.64 -2.58
N ALA A 219 -6.38 -0.85 -2.61
CA ALA A 219 -7.03 -0.44 -3.86
C ALA A 219 -6.05 0.24 -4.82
N CYS A 220 -5.17 1.11 -4.32
CA CYS A 220 -4.13 1.74 -5.12
C CYS A 220 -3.14 0.78 -5.78
N ARG A 221 -2.93 -0.41 -5.25
CA ARG A 221 -2.06 -1.41 -5.88
C ARG A 221 -2.74 -2.05 -7.10
N ARG A 222 -4.07 -2.12 -7.10
CA ARG A 222 -4.87 -2.80 -8.14
C ARG A 222 -5.44 -1.84 -9.18
N GLU A 223 -5.95 -0.70 -8.72
CA GLU A 223 -6.71 0.26 -9.54
C GLU A 223 -5.80 1.38 -10.09
N CYS A 224 -4.63 1.63 -9.49
CA CYS A 224 -3.68 2.58 -10.08
C CYS A 224 -3.01 1.93 -11.29
N PRO A 225 -2.96 2.61 -12.46
CA PRO A 225 -2.30 2.05 -13.64
C PRO A 225 -0.80 1.80 -13.44
N THR A 226 -0.18 2.43 -12.44
CA THR A 226 1.22 2.15 -12.08
C THR A 226 1.36 1.12 -10.96
N GLY A 227 0.30 0.77 -10.23
CA GLY A 227 0.34 -0.27 -9.20
C GLY A 227 0.97 0.16 -7.85
N VAL A 228 0.86 1.44 -7.46
CA VAL A 228 1.44 1.96 -6.21
C VAL A 228 0.89 1.21 -4.98
N ASP A 229 1.77 0.57 -4.21
CA ASP A 229 1.40 -0.11 -2.96
C ASP A 229 1.51 0.83 -1.73
N MET A 230 0.54 1.73 -1.60
CA MET A 230 0.49 2.66 -0.48
C MET A 230 0.27 1.96 0.87
N ALA A 231 -0.29 0.75 0.88
CA ALA A 231 -0.49 -0.01 2.11
C ALA A 231 0.86 -0.48 2.67
N LYS A 232 1.74 -0.99 1.80
CA LYS A 232 3.11 -1.38 2.17
C LYS A 232 3.94 -0.16 2.58
N MET A 233 3.87 0.93 1.83
CA MET A 233 4.54 2.19 2.20
C MET A 233 4.06 2.74 3.55
N LYS A 234 2.77 2.58 3.89
CA LYS A 234 2.24 2.97 5.20
C LYS A 234 2.82 2.13 6.34
N ILE A 235 3.08 0.83 6.15
CA ILE A 235 3.74 0.00 7.18
C ILE A 235 5.15 0.53 7.46
N GLU A 236 5.89 0.87 6.41
CA GLU A 236 7.23 1.44 6.50
C GLU A 236 7.22 2.78 7.25
N PHE A 237 6.33 3.70 6.86
CA PHE A 237 6.07 4.94 7.60
C PHE A 237 5.73 4.69 9.07
N LEU A 238 4.78 3.79 9.37
CA LEU A 238 4.36 3.53 10.74
C LEU A 238 5.51 2.99 11.58
N SER A 239 6.36 2.11 11.01
CA SER A 239 7.54 1.60 11.71
C SER A 239 8.50 2.72 12.07
N ALA A 240 8.80 3.63 11.14
CA ALA A 240 9.65 4.80 11.39
C ALA A 240 9.01 5.78 12.40
N TYR A 241 7.74 6.13 12.20
CA TYR A 241 7.00 7.08 13.03
C TYR A 241 6.92 6.61 14.48
N LYS A 242 6.57 5.34 14.71
CA LYS A 242 6.39 4.77 16.06
C LYS A 242 7.70 4.50 16.79
N LYS A 243 8.83 4.36 16.08
CA LYS A 243 10.16 4.41 16.70
C LYS A 243 10.47 5.77 17.31
N ARG A 244 10.00 6.86 16.68
CA ARG A 244 10.20 8.23 17.15
C ARG A 244 9.25 8.62 18.29
N VAL A 245 7.95 8.39 18.12
CA VAL A 245 6.92 8.89 19.08
C VAL A 245 6.42 7.84 20.07
N GLY A 246 6.82 6.58 19.92
CA GLY A 246 6.28 5.47 20.69
C GLY A 246 4.86 5.06 20.27
N HIS A 247 4.24 4.20 21.07
CA HIS A 247 2.92 3.64 20.81
C HIS A 247 1.91 4.16 21.83
N SER A 248 0.77 4.64 21.34
CA SER A 248 -0.35 5.04 22.18
C SER A 248 -1.05 3.82 22.81
N LEU A 249 -1.90 4.06 23.81
CA LEU A 249 -2.75 3.00 24.39
C LEU A 249 -3.62 2.32 23.33
N ARG A 250 -4.11 3.07 22.33
CA ARG A 250 -4.87 2.51 21.20
C ARG A 250 -4.01 1.57 20.36
N ASP A 251 -2.78 1.98 20.05
CA ASP A 251 -1.86 1.15 19.26
C ASP A 251 -1.57 -0.16 19.99
N LEU A 252 -1.30 -0.09 21.30
CA LEU A 252 -1.03 -1.26 22.13
C LEU A 252 -2.26 -2.17 22.25
N ALA A 253 -3.45 -1.59 22.43
CA ALA A 253 -4.70 -2.34 22.48
C ALA A 253 -4.96 -3.10 21.17
N VAL A 254 -4.72 -2.48 20.01
CA VAL A 254 -4.88 -3.17 18.72
C VAL A 254 -3.78 -4.21 18.52
N ALA A 255 -2.51 -3.82 18.71
CA ALA A 255 -1.34 -4.67 18.44
C ALA A 255 -1.39 -5.99 19.20
N TYR A 256 -1.70 -5.92 20.49
CA TYR A 256 -1.68 -7.05 21.41
C TYR A 256 -3.03 -7.76 21.54
N LEU A 257 -4.02 -7.40 20.73
CA LEU A 257 -5.33 -8.06 20.70
C LEU A 257 -5.24 -9.59 20.69
N PRO A 258 -4.40 -10.25 19.85
CA PRO A 258 -4.28 -11.70 19.85
C PRO A 258 -3.77 -12.28 21.18
N LYS A 259 -2.99 -11.52 21.99
CA LYS A 259 -2.52 -11.99 23.30
C LYS A 259 -3.61 -12.01 24.34
N TYR A 260 -4.40 -10.94 24.41
CA TYR A 260 -5.38 -10.78 25.50
C TYR A 260 -6.77 -11.29 25.14
N ALA A 261 -7.11 -11.48 23.86
CA ALA A 261 -8.40 -12.04 23.45
C ALA A 261 -8.72 -13.41 24.10
N PRO A 262 -7.78 -14.38 24.19
CA PRO A 262 -8.01 -15.62 24.92
C PRO A 262 -8.27 -15.39 26.41
N MET A 263 -7.56 -14.44 27.04
CA MET A 263 -7.72 -14.11 28.46
C MET A 263 -9.09 -13.52 28.73
N ILE A 264 -9.48 -12.48 27.96
CA ILE A 264 -10.79 -11.82 28.08
C ILE A 264 -11.92 -12.83 27.95
N SER A 265 -11.86 -13.67 26.93
CA SER A 265 -12.95 -14.60 26.62
C SER A 265 -13.07 -15.74 27.63
N SER A 266 -11.98 -16.06 28.36
CA SER A 266 -11.95 -17.12 29.37
C SER A 266 -12.44 -16.69 30.75
N ILE A 267 -12.44 -15.38 31.06
CA ILE A 267 -12.85 -14.88 32.37
C ILE A 267 -14.38 -14.71 32.41
N PRO A 268 -15.10 -15.40 33.30
CA PRO A 268 -16.55 -15.28 33.40
C PRO A 268 -17.00 -13.84 33.63
N GLY A 269 -18.00 -13.37 32.87
CA GLY A 269 -18.57 -12.03 32.98
C GLY A 269 -17.75 -10.89 32.35
N LEU A 270 -16.44 -11.08 32.11
CA LEU A 270 -15.59 -10.02 31.54
C LEU A 270 -15.98 -9.62 30.11
N PRO A 271 -16.33 -10.54 29.18
CA PRO A 271 -16.86 -10.16 27.87
C PRO A 271 -18.09 -9.25 27.95
N ALA A 272 -19.06 -9.59 28.81
CA ALA A 272 -20.27 -8.80 28.99
C ALA A 272 -19.95 -7.40 29.54
N LEU A 273 -19.03 -7.31 30.51
CA LEU A 273 -18.57 -6.04 31.06
C LEU A 273 -17.94 -5.13 30.00
N LEU A 274 -17.06 -5.67 29.15
CA LEU A 274 -16.42 -4.89 28.08
C LEU A 274 -17.42 -4.46 27.00
N ASN A 275 -18.42 -5.30 26.72
CA ASN A 275 -19.48 -4.98 25.77
C ASN A 275 -20.41 -3.84 26.26
N LEU A 276 -20.47 -3.55 27.57
CA LEU A 276 -21.26 -2.42 28.11
C LEU A 276 -20.87 -1.08 27.47
N ARG A 277 -19.64 -0.94 27.00
CA ARG A 277 -19.20 0.24 26.27
C ARG A 277 -20.05 0.54 25.04
N ASN A 278 -20.58 -0.48 24.36
CA ASN A 278 -21.46 -0.30 23.20
C ASN A 278 -22.88 0.13 23.58
N HIS A 279 -23.26 0.00 24.86
CA HIS A 279 -24.60 0.32 25.36
C HIS A 279 -24.63 1.59 26.22
N ILE A 280 -23.50 1.98 26.83
CA ILE A 280 -23.40 3.11 27.74
C ILE A 280 -22.54 4.21 27.13
N SER A 281 -23.19 5.30 26.72
CA SER A 281 -22.54 6.44 26.05
C SER A 281 -21.45 7.12 26.88
N LEU A 282 -21.58 7.12 28.22
CA LEU A 282 -20.58 7.71 29.11
C LEU A 282 -19.27 6.93 29.05
N ILE A 283 -19.32 5.59 29.05
CA ILE A 283 -18.14 4.72 28.92
C ILE A 283 -17.50 4.94 27.55
N ALA A 284 -18.30 5.01 26.48
CA ALA A 284 -17.81 5.27 25.14
C ALA A 284 -17.08 6.62 25.02
N LYS A 285 -17.63 7.70 25.62
CA LYS A 285 -16.99 9.03 25.65
C LYS A 285 -15.71 9.06 26.49
N LEU A 286 -15.68 8.35 27.62
CA LEU A 286 -14.47 8.23 28.43
C LEU A 286 -13.38 7.50 27.65
N GLN A 287 -13.71 6.37 27.02
CA GLN A 287 -12.76 5.64 26.18
C GLN A 287 -12.29 6.48 24.98
N GLU A 288 -13.17 7.25 24.34
CA GLU A 288 -12.81 8.16 23.25
C GLU A 288 -11.74 9.17 23.69
N LYS A 289 -11.87 9.74 24.89
CA LYS A 289 -10.89 10.69 25.45
C LYS A 289 -9.50 10.08 25.62
N PHE A 290 -9.40 8.81 26.05
CA PHE A 290 -8.12 8.15 26.34
C PHE A 290 -7.53 7.38 25.15
N MET A 291 -8.37 6.78 24.31
CA MET A 291 -7.95 5.90 23.21
C MET A 291 -8.20 6.52 21.82
N GLY A 292 -8.91 7.64 21.70
CA GLY A 292 -9.21 8.27 20.41
C GLY A 292 -10.09 7.40 19.50
N ILE A 293 -10.90 6.50 20.08
CA ILE A 293 -11.90 5.71 19.36
C ILE A 293 -13.25 6.39 19.53
N SER A 294 -13.86 6.83 18.43
CA SER A 294 -15.10 7.61 18.49
C SER A 294 -16.22 6.91 19.26
N ALA A 295 -16.87 7.64 20.17
CA ALA A 295 -18.02 7.14 20.91
C ALA A 295 -19.23 6.82 20.00
N GLN A 296 -19.27 7.37 18.78
CA GLN A 296 -20.33 7.12 17.80
C GLN A 296 -20.19 5.77 17.07
N ARG A 297 -19.07 5.07 17.24
CA ARG A 297 -18.81 3.77 16.62
C ARG A 297 -18.96 2.66 17.63
N SER A 298 -19.61 1.57 17.26
CA SER A 298 -19.57 0.32 18.03
C SER A 298 -18.19 -0.35 17.91
N LEU A 299 -17.79 -1.05 18.96
CA LEU A 299 -16.65 -1.96 18.95
C LEU A 299 -17.10 -3.40 18.67
N PRO A 300 -16.20 -4.28 18.19
CA PRO A 300 -16.45 -5.71 18.09
C PRO A 300 -16.97 -6.29 19.41
N VAL A 301 -17.96 -7.19 19.33
CA VAL A 301 -18.66 -7.74 20.50
C VAL A 301 -17.93 -8.98 20.99
N TRP A 302 -17.43 -8.94 22.22
CA TRP A 302 -16.76 -10.08 22.85
C TRP A 302 -17.72 -11.22 23.15
N LYS A 303 -17.28 -12.47 22.93
CA LYS A 303 -18.05 -13.68 23.24
C LYS A 303 -17.31 -14.59 24.23
N SER A 304 -18.02 -15.02 25.29
CA SER A 304 -17.52 -16.06 26.21
C SER A 304 -17.51 -17.45 25.56
N ASN A 305 -18.54 -17.74 24.76
CA ASN A 305 -18.58 -18.94 23.93
C ASN A 305 -18.10 -18.57 22.53
N ASN A 306 -16.81 -18.78 22.27
CA ASN A 306 -16.15 -18.45 21.01
C ASN A 306 -15.68 -19.73 20.30
N PHE A 307 -15.00 -19.58 19.16
CA PHE A 307 -14.55 -20.72 18.36
C PHE A 307 -13.65 -21.69 19.13
N TRP A 308 -12.79 -21.17 20.01
CA TRP A 308 -11.85 -21.95 20.80
C TRP A 308 -12.42 -22.51 22.11
N SER A 309 -13.63 -22.10 22.51
CA SER A 309 -14.29 -22.61 23.72
C SER A 309 -14.64 -24.10 23.60
N ASN A 310 -14.93 -24.61 22.40
CA ASN A 310 -15.27 -26.02 22.16
C ASN A 310 -14.04 -26.90 21.87
N LYS A 311 -13.18 -27.10 22.88
CA LYS A 311 -11.93 -27.87 22.74
C LYS A 311 -12.14 -29.31 22.22
N LYS A 312 -13.23 -29.97 22.64
CA LYS A 312 -13.52 -31.35 22.21
C LYS A 312 -13.80 -31.42 20.71
N GLN A 313 -14.58 -30.47 20.19
CA GLN A 313 -14.85 -30.39 18.76
C GLN A 313 -13.59 -30.01 17.99
N ASN A 314 -12.77 -29.09 18.51
CA ASN A 314 -11.56 -28.66 17.80
C ASN A 314 -10.45 -29.72 17.77
N ALA A 315 -10.46 -30.66 18.71
CA ALA A 315 -9.55 -31.81 18.74
C ALA A 315 -9.79 -32.79 17.57
N SER A 316 -11.00 -32.83 16.98
CA SER A 316 -11.28 -33.70 15.84
C SER A 316 -10.80 -33.15 14.49
N TYR A 317 -10.23 -31.94 14.45
CA TYR A 317 -9.73 -31.29 13.23
C TYR A 317 -8.20 -31.20 13.22
N GLN A 318 -7.54 -32.22 13.76
CA GLN A 318 -6.09 -32.31 13.83
C GLN A 318 -5.63 -33.41 12.87
N PHE A 319 -5.04 -33.00 11.74
CA PHE A 319 -4.51 -33.88 10.72
C PHE A 319 -3.12 -33.38 10.34
N THR A 320 -2.22 -34.29 10.04
CA THR A 320 -0.89 -34.00 9.50
C THR A 320 -0.98 -33.64 8.02
N ALA A 321 0.06 -32.96 7.52
CA ALA A 321 0.16 -32.66 6.09
C ALA A 321 0.15 -33.93 5.22
N ALA A 322 0.71 -35.05 5.70
CA ALA A 322 0.67 -36.33 4.98
C ALA A 322 -0.76 -36.89 4.87
N GLU A 323 -1.53 -36.83 5.94
CA GLU A 323 -2.91 -37.31 5.94
C GLU A 323 -3.81 -36.49 5.01
N LEU A 324 -3.60 -35.18 4.92
CA LEU A 324 -4.41 -34.28 4.07
C LEU A 324 -4.01 -34.26 2.60
N ALA A 325 -2.78 -34.65 2.27
CA ALA A 325 -2.26 -34.62 0.90
C ALA A 325 -2.97 -35.61 -0.04
N HIS A 326 -3.53 -36.69 0.51
CA HIS A 326 -4.22 -37.72 -0.26
C HIS A 326 -5.73 -37.65 -0.03
N VAL A 327 -6.50 -38.15 -1.00
CA VAL A 327 -7.94 -38.36 -0.81
C VAL A 327 -8.14 -39.52 0.16
N ASP A 328 -9.06 -39.40 1.11
CA ASP A 328 -9.33 -40.51 2.03
C ASP A 328 -10.13 -41.65 1.36
N GLN A 329 -10.36 -42.71 2.12
CA GLN A 329 -11.13 -43.88 1.73
C GLN A 329 -12.61 -43.58 1.38
N HIS A 330 -13.12 -42.40 1.73
CA HIS A 330 -14.48 -41.94 1.44
C HIS A 330 -14.51 -40.89 0.31
N GLY A 331 -13.40 -40.62 -0.35
CA GLY A 331 -13.33 -39.61 -1.43
C GLY A 331 -13.10 -38.17 -0.95
N ASN A 332 -12.84 -37.94 0.35
CA ASN A 332 -12.71 -36.61 0.91
C ASN A 332 -11.30 -36.01 0.71
N LYS A 333 -11.24 -34.76 0.26
CA LYS A 333 -9.99 -34.00 0.06
C LYS A 333 -9.55 -33.28 1.33
N GLY A 334 -8.25 -33.07 1.52
CA GLY A 334 -7.73 -32.32 2.66
C GLY A 334 -7.73 -30.80 2.45
N VAL A 335 -7.96 -30.04 3.52
CA VAL A 335 -7.88 -28.58 3.53
C VAL A 335 -7.46 -28.06 4.89
N VAL A 336 -6.74 -26.93 4.93
CA VAL A 336 -6.45 -26.19 6.17
C VAL A 336 -7.40 -25.00 6.27
N LEU A 337 -8.09 -24.86 7.40
CA LEU A 337 -8.89 -23.68 7.75
C LEU A 337 -8.16 -22.86 8.82
N LEU A 338 -7.62 -21.72 8.42
CA LEU A 338 -6.97 -20.76 9.31
C LEU A 338 -8.03 -19.96 10.07
N ALA A 339 -8.18 -20.27 11.36
CA ALA A 339 -9.01 -19.51 12.28
C ALA A 339 -8.29 -18.24 12.75
N ASP A 340 -8.54 -17.11 12.08
CA ASP A 340 -7.96 -15.82 12.46
C ASP A 340 -8.53 -15.27 13.78
N THR A 341 -7.82 -14.33 14.40
CA THR A 341 -8.17 -13.77 15.71
C THR A 341 -9.55 -13.09 15.71
N PHE A 342 -9.96 -12.43 14.63
CA PHE A 342 -11.19 -11.65 14.64
C PHE A 342 -12.41 -12.56 14.54
N ASN A 343 -12.43 -13.47 13.56
CA ASN A 343 -13.48 -14.46 13.46
C ASN A 343 -13.48 -15.38 14.68
N ALA A 344 -12.32 -15.80 15.19
CA ALA A 344 -12.31 -16.75 16.30
C ALA A 344 -12.89 -16.20 17.61
N TYR A 345 -12.75 -14.90 17.89
CA TYR A 345 -13.14 -14.30 19.18
C TYR A 345 -14.37 -13.40 19.13
N PHE A 346 -14.72 -12.83 17.96
CA PHE A 346 -15.86 -11.92 17.80
C PHE A 346 -16.97 -12.51 16.92
N GLU A 347 -16.60 -13.10 15.78
CA GLU A 347 -17.53 -13.54 14.74
C GLU A 347 -17.36 -15.04 14.43
N ASP A 348 -17.44 -15.87 15.47
CA ASP A 348 -17.13 -17.30 15.40
C ASP A 348 -18.12 -18.12 14.55
N GLU A 349 -19.31 -17.58 14.33
CA GLU A 349 -20.31 -18.08 13.39
C GLU A 349 -19.75 -18.22 11.97
N ASN A 350 -18.87 -17.31 11.53
CA ASN A 350 -18.28 -17.36 10.20
C ASN A 350 -17.38 -18.60 10.03
N LEU A 351 -16.59 -18.92 11.07
CA LEU A 351 -15.73 -20.10 11.07
C LEU A 351 -16.53 -21.40 11.15
N ARG A 352 -17.61 -21.42 11.94
CA ARG A 352 -18.52 -22.57 12.02
C ARG A 352 -19.22 -22.82 10.69
N ALA A 353 -19.75 -21.77 10.07
CA ALA A 353 -20.39 -21.86 8.75
C ALA A 353 -19.39 -22.34 7.68
N ALA A 354 -18.16 -21.81 7.66
CA ALA A 354 -17.13 -22.27 6.74
C ALA A 354 -16.80 -23.76 6.95
N LEU A 355 -16.70 -24.21 8.20
CA LEU A 355 -16.48 -25.62 8.53
C LEU A 355 -17.61 -26.51 8.04
N ASP A 356 -18.87 -26.09 8.22
CA ASP A 356 -20.04 -26.83 7.76
C ASP A 356 -20.08 -26.93 6.23
N VAL A 357 -19.79 -25.82 5.52
CA VAL A 357 -19.68 -25.81 4.05
C VAL A 357 -18.56 -26.73 3.56
N LEU A 358 -17.37 -26.66 4.16
CA LEU A 358 -16.24 -27.49 3.75
C LEU A 358 -16.53 -28.98 3.95
N LYS A 359 -17.15 -29.35 5.08
CA LYS A 359 -17.57 -30.74 5.33
C LYS A 359 -18.63 -31.20 4.34
N ALA A 360 -19.66 -30.40 4.11
CA ALA A 360 -20.71 -30.72 3.15
C ALA A 360 -20.16 -30.88 1.73
N ALA A 361 -19.09 -30.16 1.40
CA ALA A 361 -18.38 -30.27 0.13
C ALA A 361 -17.37 -31.44 0.07
N GLY A 362 -17.31 -32.31 1.10
CA GLY A 362 -16.44 -33.48 1.10
C GLY A 362 -14.97 -33.18 1.45
N TYR A 363 -14.72 -32.20 2.32
CA TYR A 363 -13.37 -31.90 2.80
C TYR A 363 -13.12 -32.38 4.24
N ARG A 364 -11.91 -32.93 4.45
CA ARG A 364 -11.31 -33.12 5.78
C ARG A 364 -10.57 -31.85 6.17
N VAL A 365 -11.05 -31.20 7.21
CA VAL A 365 -10.56 -29.89 7.63
C VAL A 365 -9.55 -30.04 8.76
N HIS A 366 -8.37 -29.46 8.59
CA HIS A 366 -7.40 -29.22 9.64
C HIS A 366 -7.46 -27.77 10.13
N ILE A 367 -7.48 -27.57 11.44
CA ILE A 367 -7.41 -26.24 12.06
C ILE A 367 -6.08 -26.13 12.82
N PRO A 368 -5.17 -25.23 12.39
CA PRO A 368 -3.88 -25.01 13.04
C PRO A 368 -4.00 -24.69 14.53
N GLN A 369 -3.23 -25.39 15.38
CA GLN A 369 -3.15 -25.16 16.82
C GLN A 369 -1.73 -25.28 17.33
N LYS A 370 -1.37 -24.45 18.32
CA LYS A 370 -0.07 -24.55 18.99
C LYS A 370 -0.10 -25.68 20.01
N ASN A 371 0.75 -26.69 19.81
CA ASN A 371 0.96 -27.75 20.79
C ASN A 371 1.90 -27.29 21.91
N LYS A 372 1.53 -27.55 23.17
CA LYS A 372 2.36 -27.21 24.35
C LYS A 372 3.74 -27.91 24.36
N SER A 373 3.90 -29.01 23.62
CA SER A 373 5.07 -29.89 23.72
C SER A 373 6.20 -29.60 22.71
N ALA A 374 6.03 -28.64 21.79
CA ALA A 374 6.96 -28.42 20.67
C ALA A 374 7.65 -27.04 20.65
N SER A 375 7.39 -26.16 21.62
CA SER A 375 7.77 -24.75 21.55
C SER A 375 8.80 -24.39 22.63
N ASN A 376 10.08 -24.66 22.38
CA ASN A 376 11.17 -23.91 23.03
C ASN A 376 11.32 -22.49 22.45
N THR A 377 10.46 -22.12 21.49
CA THR A 377 10.33 -20.76 20.97
C THR A 377 9.49 -19.90 21.92
N VAL A 378 10.04 -18.74 22.28
CA VAL A 378 9.39 -17.70 23.10
C VAL A 378 8.06 -17.32 22.44
N ASN A 379 6.92 -17.57 23.08
CA ASN A 379 5.60 -17.29 22.50
C ASN A 379 5.46 -15.80 22.08
N THR A 380 5.50 -15.54 20.77
CA THR A 380 5.71 -14.18 20.23
C THR A 380 4.42 -13.35 20.18
N CYS A 381 3.26 -13.98 19.90
CA CYS A 381 2.03 -13.27 19.48
C CYS A 381 0.74 -13.60 20.23
N SER A 382 0.46 -14.87 20.53
CA SER A 382 -0.85 -15.32 21.05
C SER A 382 -0.80 -16.80 21.42
N LYS A 383 -1.82 -17.25 22.16
CA LYS A 383 -2.00 -18.67 22.48
C LYS A 383 -2.23 -19.52 21.23
N GLU A 384 -2.96 -19.01 20.25
CA GLU A 384 -3.17 -19.61 18.93
C GLU A 384 -2.20 -19.03 17.89
N PHE A 385 -2.11 -19.62 16.69
CA PHE A 385 -1.33 -19.01 15.60
C PHE A 385 -1.97 -17.70 15.13
N CYS A 386 -1.14 -16.72 14.77
CA CYS A 386 -1.61 -15.40 14.33
C CYS A 386 -0.78 -14.92 13.15
N CYS A 387 -1.42 -14.24 12.21
CA CYS A 387 -0.80 -13.70 11.01
C CYS A 387 0.09 -12.45 11.28
N GLY A 388 0.09 -11.90 12.51
CA GLY A 388 0.87 -10.70 12.86
C GLY A 388 0.28 -9.37 12.35
N ARG A 389 -0.88 -9.38 11.71
CA ARG A 389 -1.53 -8.19 11.12
C ARG A 389 -1.74 -7.06 12.12
N THR A 390 -2.10 -7.38 13.35
CA THR A 390 -2.33 -6.39 14.42
C THR A 390 -1.05 -5.62 14.77
N TYR A 391 0.10 -6.30 14.78
CA TYR A 391 1.40 -5.67 14.97
C TYR A 391 1.78 -4.78 13.78
N LEU A 392 1.55 -5.23 12.55
CA LEU A 392 1.80 -4.41 11.35
C LEU A 392 0.95 -3.14 11.34
N ALA A 393 -0.32 -3.22 11.75
CA ALA A 393 -1.21 -2.06 11.86
C ALA A 393 -0.70 -1.00 12.86
N ALA A 394 0.13 -1.41 13.82
CA ALA A 394 0.77 -0.55 14.80
C ALA A 394 2.24 -0.20 14.46
N GLY A 395 2.79 -0.64 13.32
CA GLY A 395 4.19 -0.40 12.95
C GLY A 395 5.23 -1.32 13.63
N MET A 396 4.78 -2.35 14.35
CA MET A 396 5.65 -3.30 15.07
C MET A 396 6.12 -4.45 14.16
N VAL A 397 6.90 -4.12 13.12
CA VAL A 397 7.33 -5.07 12.08
C VAL A 397 8.05 -6.30 12.64
N ASP A 398 8.99 -6.14 13.58
CA ASP A 398 9.75 -7.26 14.11
C ASP A 398 8.88 -8.27 14.88
N LYS A 399 7.88 -7.78 15.63
CA LYS A 399 6.91 -8.65 16.30
C LYS A 399 5.99 -9.35 15.30
N ALA A 400 5.63 -8.65 14.22
CA ALA A 400 4.85 -9.26 13.14
C ALA A 400 5.64 -10.39 12.47
N LYS A 401 6.92 -10.18 12.14
CA LYS A 401 7.84 -11.20 11.60
C LYS A 401 7.90 -12.43 12.50
N ALA A 402 8.12 -12.23 13.80
CA ALA A 402 8.20 -13.32 14.76
C ALA A 402 6.88 -14.12 14.87
N SER A 403 5.73 -13.43 14.79
CA SER A 403 4.41 -14.06 14.80
C SER A 403 4.16 -14.87 13.52
N LEU A 404 4.54 -14.29 12.38
CA LEU A 404 4.34 -14.87 11.07
C LEU A 404 5.24 -16.08 10.85
N ASP A 405 6.47 -16.04 11.36
CA ASP A 405 7.41 -17.17 11.32
C ASP A 405 6.80 -18.44 11.92
N GLU A 406 6.22 -18.34 13.11
CA GLU A 406 5.53 -19.47 13.74
C GLU A 406 4.40 -20.03 12.86
N LEU A 407 3.60 -19.14 12.24
CA LEU A 407 2.49 -19.54 11.39
C LEU A 407 2.97 -20.16 10.07
N VAL A 408 3.95 -19.56 9.40
CA VAL A 408 4.52 -20.03 8.14
C VAL A 408 5.20 -21.38 8.35
N ASN A 409 6.01 -21.53 9.40
CA ASN A 409 6.65 -22.81 9.73
C ASN A 409 5.64 -23.93 9.98
N HIS A 410 4.48 -23.61 10.56
CA HIS A 410 3.40 -24.60 10.74
C HIS A 410 2.67 -24.91 9.42
N LEU A 411 2.44 -23.92 8.57
CA LEU A 411 1.68 -24.07 7.32
C LEU A 411 2.51 -24.62 6.16
N ALA A 412 3.84 -24.41 6.15
CA ALA A 412 4.72 -24.78 5.04
C ALA A 412 4.61 -26.26 4.64
N PRO A 413 4.61 -27.24 5.56
CA PRO A 413 4.44 -28.65 5.18
C PRO A 413 3.12 -28.96 4.46
N TYR A 414 2.05 -28.20 4.75
CA TYR A 414 0.76 -28.35 4.07
C TYR A 414 0.81 -27.72 2.68
N ALA A 415 1.39 -26.53 2.56
CA ALA A 415 1.53 -25.81 1.29
C ALA A 415 2.43 -26.57 0.30
N GLU A 416 3.55 -27.14 0.77
CA GLU A 416 4.48 -27.96 -0.04
C GLU A 416 3.81 -29.19 -0.65
N LYS A 417 2.81 -29.75 0.05
CA LYS A 417 2.01 -30.89 -0.43
C LYS A 417 0.79 -30.46 -1.25
N GLY A 418 0.66 -29.18 -1.57
CA GLY A 418 -0.45 -28.63 -2.35
C GLY A 418 -1.80 -28.65 -1.61
N VAL A 419 -1.80 -28.78 -0.28
CA VAL A 419 -3.04 -28.71 0.51
C VAL A 419 -3.52 -27.25 0.56
N PRO A 420 -4.74 -26.93 0.12
CA PRO A 420 -5.24 -25.56 0.14
C PRO A 420 -5.35 -25.01 1.57
N ILE A 421 -4.92 -23.76 1.75
CA ILE A 421 -5.06 -23.01 3.01
C ILE A 421 -6.13 -21.94 2.81
N ILE A 422 -7.22 -22.06 3.57
CA ILE A 422 -8.38 -21.18 3.51
C ILE A 422 -8.38 -20.30 4.75
N GLY A 423 -8.60 -19.00 4.57
CA GLY A 423 -8.87 -18.05 5.65
C GLY A 423 -10.09 -17.21 5.31
N LEU A 424 -10.72 -16.63 6.33
CA LEU A 424 -11.93 -15.83 6.16
C LEU A 424 -11.64 -14.33 6.28
N GLU A 425 -10.68 -13.94 7.11
CA GLU A 425 -10.25 -12.55 7.27
C GLU A 425 -9.27 -12.12 6.16
N PRO A 426 -9.68 -11.23 5.23
CA PRO A 426 -8.84 -10.81 4.11
C PRO A 426 -7.52 -10.17 4.54
N SER A 427 -7.49 -9.43 5.65
CA SER A 427 -6.27 -8.77 6.13
C SER A 427 -5.23 -9.76 6.66
N CYS A 428 -5.64 -10.90 7.22
CA CYS A 428 -4.73 -11.97 7.58
C CYS A 428 -4.22 -12.73 6.34
N LEU A 429 -5.10 -13.04 5.39
CA LEU A 429 -4.71 -13.68 4.14
C LEU A 429 -3.76 -12.81 3.32
N PHE A 430 -3.98 -11.50 3.27
CA PHE A 430 -3.06 -10.59 2.62
C PHE A 430 -1.71 -10.57 3.32
N THR A 431 -1.67 -10.62 4.66
CA THR A 431 -0.40 -10.71 5.38
C THR A 431 0.41 -11.94 4.93
N LEU A 432 -0.24 -13.09 4.75
CA LEU A 432 0.41 -14.30 4.23
C LEU A 432 0.82 -14.18 2.75
N LYS A 433 -0.05 -13.61 1.91
CA LYS A 433 0.14 -13.58 0.45
C LYS A 433 1.08 -12.48 -0.04
N ASP A 434 1.10 -11.34 0.64
CA ASP A 434 1.76 -10.12 0.18
C ASP A 434 2.84 -9.63 1.14
N GLU A 435 2.50 -9.43 2.42
CA GLU A 435 3.46 -8.86 3.38
C GLU A 435 4.55 -9.88 3.78
N ALA A 436 4.26 -11.18 3.82
CA ALA A 436 5.23 -12.24 4.10
C ALA A 436 6.45 -12.16 3.17
N LEU A 437 6.21 -11.95 1.88
CA LEU A 437 7.22 -11.89 0.82
C LEU A 437 8.23 -10.74 0.98
N VAL A 438 7.89 -9.72 1.77
CA VAL A 438 8.77 -8.58 2.08
C VAL A 438 9.21 -8.57 3.54
N MET A 439 9.01 -9.68 4.24
CA MET A 439 9.39 -9.86 5.64
C MET A 439 10.38 -11.01 5.85
N GLY A 440 10.82 -11.68 4.77
CA GLY A 440 11.84 -12.73 4.79
C GLY A 440 11.30 -14.16 4.68
N PHE A 441 10.10 -14.35 4.12
CA PHE A 441 9.44 -15.66 3.94
C PHE A 441 9.23 -16.01 2.46
#